data_AF-A0A3B5LN38-F1
#
_entry.id   AF-A0A3B5LN38-F1
#
_cell.length_a   1.000
_cell.length_b   1.000
_cell.length_c   1.000
_cell.angle_alpha   90.00
_cell.angle_beta   90.00
_cell.angle_gamma   90.00
#
_symmetry.space_group_name_H-M   'P 1'
#
loop_
_entity.id
_entity.type
_entity.pdbx_description
1 polymer ?
#
loop_
_entity_poly.entity_id
_entity_poly.type
_entity_poly.pdbx_seq_one_letter_code
_entity_poly.pdbx_strand_id
1 'polypeptide(L)'
;RTRPIIVLATESAGDSYMAAVYEHRVILNPNPRVPVTRREALIHMQKNLDIYEEQAAKAAQQGVQILVFPEDGIHGFNFTRSSISGYLETIPDPQEESWNPCTDTQMHCGS
;
A
#
# COMPACT_ATOMS: atom_id res chain seq x y z
N ARG A 1 9.51 10.54 -13.13
CA ARG A 1 10.65 9.60 -13.08
C ARG A 1 10.43 8.68 -11.89
N THR A 2 10.16 7.40 -12.11
CA THR A 2 10.02 6.38 -11.07
C THR A 2 11.39 6.12 -10.43
N ARG A 3 11.44 6.08 -9.09
CA ARG A 3 12.66 5.69 -8.36
C ARG A 3 12.89 4.18 -8.52
N PRO A 4 14.15 3.72 -8.49
CA PRO A 4 14.45 2.30 -8.62
C PRO A 4 14.01 1.53 -7.37
N ILE A 5 13.61 0.27 -7.57
CA ILE A 5 13.45 -0.71 -6.50
C ILE A 5 14.86 -1.12 -6.07
N ILE A 6 15.14 -1.08 -4.77
CA ILE A 6 16.44 -1.51 -4.22
C ILE A 6 16.28 -2.97 -3.80
N VAL A 7 17.08 -3.84 -4.41
CA VAL A 7 17.14 -5.27 -4.07
C VAL A 7 18.31 -5.50 -3.14
N LEU A 8 18.04 -6.16 -2.01
CA LEU A 8 19.07 -6.64 -1.10
C LEU A 8 19.08 -8.18 -1.19
N ALA A 9 20.20 -8.73 -1.63
CA ALA A 9 20.43 -10.17 -1.69
C ALA A 9 21.47 -10.56 -0.63
N THR A 10 21.19 -11.61 0.13
CA THR A 10 22.15 -12.29 0.98
C THR A 10 22.41 -13.67 0.38
N GLU A 11 23.67 -14.03 0.10
CA GLU A 11 24.00 -15.36 -0.44
C GLU A 11 24.16 -16.39 0.69
N SER A 12 23.27 -17.39 0.73
CA SER A 12 23.57 -18.82 0.96
C SER A 12 22.29 -19.67 0.87
N ALA A 13 22.40 -20.85 0.28
CA ALA A 13 21.32 -21.78 -0.06
C ALA A 13 20.50 -22.27 1.16
N GLY A 14 19.17 -22.29 1.00
CA GLY A 14 18.19 -22.87 1.93
C GLY A 14 17.46 -21.88 2.85
N ASP A 15 18.19 -20.88 3.37
CA ASP A 15 17.70 -19.96 4.43
C ASP A 15 17.73 -18.47 4.03
N SER A 16 18.02 -18.14 2.78
CA SER A 16 18.04 -16.75 2.29
C SER A 16 16.77 -16.40 1.50
N TYR A 17 16.31 -15.16 1.64
CA TYR A 17 15.22 -14.61 0.83
C TYR A 17 15.67 -13.31 0.16
N MET A 18 15.08 -13.03 -1.00
CA MET A 18 15.29 -11.76 -1.69
C MET A 18 14.24 -10.77 -1.23
N ALA A 19 14.69 -9.67 -0.64
CA ALA A 19 13.83 -8.58 -0.21
C ALA A 19 14.01 -7.37 -1.13
N ALA A 20 12.96 -6.57 -1.24
CA ALA A 20 13.04 -5.28 -1.88
C ALA A 20 12.34 -4.20 -1.07
N VAL A 21 12.82 -2.97 -1.25
CA VAL A 21 12.18 -1.76 -0.73
C VAL A 21 11.95 -0.80 -1.88
N TYR A 22 10.80 -0.13 -1.87
CA TYR A 22 10.49 0.90 -2.84
C TYR A 22 10.41 2.28 -2.17
N GLU A 23 11.25 3.21 -2.59
CA GLU A 23 11.11 4.61 -2.17
C GLU A 23 10.05 5.31 -3.03
N HIS A 24 8.89 5.56 -2.44
CA HIS A 24 7.77 6.16 -3.16
C HIS A 24 7.81 7.68 -3.19
N ARG A 25 7.53 8.26 -4.36
CA ARG A 25 7.22 9.68 -4.48
C ARG A 25 5.70 9.84 -4.42
N VAL A 26 5.18 9.95 -3.21
CA VAL A 26 3.74 10.01 -2.92
C VAL A 26 3.06 11.11 -3.73
N ILE A 27 1.94 10.77 -4.37
CA ILE A 27 0.98 11.73 -4.90
C ILE A 27 0.15 12.20 -3.72
N LEU A 28 0.36 13.45 -3.30
CA LEU A 28 -0.25 14.03 -2.12
C LEU A 28 -1.58 14.73 -2.43
N ASN A 29 -2.50 14.71 -1.46
CA ASN A 29 -3.63 15.62 -1.42
C ASN A 29 -3.09 17.03 -1.13
N PRO A 30 -3.32 18.03 -2.00
CA PRO A 30 -2.82 19.39 -1.77
C PRO A 30 -3.45 20.07 -0.54
N ASN A 31 -4.61 19.59 -0.09
CA ASN A 31 -5.37 20.18 1.02
C ASN A 31 -5.72 19.09 2.08
N PRO A 32 -4.74 18.48 2.77
CA PRO A 32 -4.96 17.30 3.63
C PRO A 32 -5.80 17.61 4.88
N ARG A 33 -5.97 18.88 5.25
CA ARG A 33 -6.82 19.31 6.37
C ARG A 33 -8.28 19.54 5.99
N VAL A 34 -8.62 19.50 4.70
CA VAL A 34 -9.98 19.64 4.20
C VAL A 34 -10.57 18.24 4.06
N PRO A 35 -11.69 17.93 4.74
CA PRO A 35 -12.37 16.64 4.58
C PRO A 35 -12.82 16.42 3.13
N VAL A 36 -12.69 15.18 2.67
CA VAL A 36 -13.16 14.72 1.36
C VAL A 36 -14.14 13.58 1.55
N THR A 37 -14.96 13.31 0.54
CA THR A 37 -15.82 12.13 0.54
C THR A 37 -14.98 10.85 0.45
N ARG A 38 -15.55 9.73 0.91
CA ARG A 38 -14.93 8.40 0.77
C ARG A 38 -14.55 8.08 -0.68
N ARG A 39 -15.42 8.44 -1.63
CA ARG A 39 -15.17 8.24 -3.06
C ARG A 39 -13.95 9.03 -3.56
N GLU A 40 -13.82 10.29 -3.16
CA GLU A 40 -12.67 11.12 -3.54
C GLU A 40 -11.38 10.61 -2.90
N ALA A 41 -11.42 10.16 -1.65
CA ALA A 41 -10.29 9.53 -0.98
C ALA A 41 -9.84 8.25 -1.71
N LEU A 42 -10.77 7.37 -2.11
CA LEU A 42 -10.47 6.17 -2.88
C LEU A 42 -9.82 6.50 -4.23
N ILE A 43 -10.37 7.47 -4.98
CA ILE A 43 -9.78 7.94 -6.25
C ILE A 43 -8.35 8.48 -6.04
N HIS A 44 -8.09 9.15 -4.92
CA HIS A 44 -6.76 9.63 -4.58
C HIS A 44 -5.80 8.47 -4.26
N MET A 45 -6.20 7.55 -3.37
CA MET A 45 -5.39 6.39 -2.97
C MET A 45 -5.06 5.49 -4.16
N GLN A 46 -6.02 5.30 -5.07
CA GLN A 46 -5.82 4.49 -6.29
C GLN A 46 -4.61 4.97 -7.10
N LYS A 47 -4.40 6.28 -7.23
CA LYS A 47 -3.26 6.83 -8.00
C LYS A 47 -1.90 6.40 -7.43
N ASN A 48 -1.80 6.23 -6.11
CA ASN A 48 -0.59 5.73 -5.46
C ASN A 48 -0.50 4.20 -5.59
N LEU A 49 -1.63 3.49 -5.46
CA LEU A 49 -1.71 2.04 -5.65
C LEU A 49 -1.35 1.60 -7.07
N ASP A 50 -1.72 2.35 -8.11
CA ASP A 50 -1.34 2.07 -9.50
C ASP A 50 0.20 2.02 -9.65
N ILE A 51 0.92 2.90 -8.95
CA ILE A 51 2.39 2.91 -8.95
C ILE A 51 2.96 1.73 -8.17
N TYR A 52 2.32 1.35 -7.05
CA TYR A 52 2.70 0.19 -6.24
C TYR A 52 2.48 -1.12 -7.01
N GLU A 53 1.40 -1.23 -7.77
CA GLU A 53 1.14 -2.38 -8.65
C GLU A 53 2.28 -2.57 -9.66
N GLU A 54 2.69 -1.50 -10.34
CA GLU A 54 3.83 -1.57 -11.25
C GLU A 54 5.13 -2.01 -10.55
N GLN A 55 5.36 -1.54 -9.32
CA GLN A 55 6.57 -1.89 -8.57
C GLN A 55 6.51 -3.33 -8.07
N ALA A 56 5.35 -3.79 -7.60
CA ALA A 56 5.13 -5.17 -7.19
C ALA A 56 5.36 -6.14 -8.37
N ALA A 57 4.85 -5.79 -9.56
CA ALA A 57 5.09 -6.58 -10.78
C ALA A 57 6.59 -6.63 -11.14
N LYS A 58 7.30 -5.50 -11.06
CA LYS A 58 8.76 -5.45 -11.30
C LYS A 58 9.57 -6.25 -10.28
N ALA A 59 9.22 -6.16 -9.00
CA ALA A 59 9.87 -6.93 -7.94
C ALA A 59 9.64 -8.43 -8.13
N ALA A 60 8.41 -8.84 -8.43
CA ALA A 60 8.07 -10.23 -8.70
C ALA A 60 8.86 -10.80 -9.89
N GLN A 61 9.01 -10.02 -10.97
CA GLN A 61 9.85 -10.40 -12.12
C GLN A 61 11.33 -10.61 -11.77
N GLN A 62 11.80 -10.02 -10.67
CA GLN A 62 13.18 -10.18 -10.18
C GLN A 62 13.33 -11.30 -9.15
N GLY A 63 12.27 -12.05 -8.84
CA GLY A 63 12.31 -13.12 -7.84
C GLY A 63 12.32 -12.62 -6.39
N VAL A 64 11.92 -11.37 -6.16
CA VAL A 64 11.73 -10.80 -4.83
C VAL A 64 10.59 -11.55 -4.13
N GLN A 65 10.84 -12.00 -2.90
CA GLN A 65 9.88 -12.75 -2.08
C GLN A 65 9.07 -11.83 -1.16
N ILE A 66 9.64 -10.67 -0.78
CA ILE A 66 8.96 -9.65 0.01
C ILE A 66 9.33 -8.25 -0.47
N LEU A 67 8.32 -7.42 -0.72
CA LEU A 67 8.47 -6.01 -1.10
C LEU A 67 7.84 -5.14 -0.02
N VAL A 68 8.59 -4.16 0.47
CA VAL A 68 8.11 -3.21 1.49
C VAL A 68 7.88 -1.83 0.88
N PHE A 69 6.75 -1.23 1.23
CA PHE A 69 6.35 0.13 0.87
C PHE A 69 6.45 1.08 2.07
N PRO A 70 6.67 2.39 1.84
CA PRO A 70 6.82 3.36 2.92
C PRO A 70 5.50 3.65 3.63
N GLU A 71 5.63 4.07 4.89
CA GLU A 71 4.55 4.68 5.67
C GLU A 71 3.90 5.85 4.91
N ASP A 72 2.60 6.05 5.11
CA ASP A 72 1.79 7.10 4.48
C ASP A 72 1.83 7.10 2.94
N GLY A 73 2.34 6.06 2.30
CA GLY A 73 2.58 6.05 0.86
C GLY A 73 1.32 5.97 -0.02
N ILE A 74 0.18 5.60 0.56
CA ILE A 74 -1.10 5.49 -0.16
C ILE A 74 -1.92 6.79 -0.06
N HIS A 75 -2.00 7.39 1.13
CA HIS A 75 -2.85 8.55 1.41
C HIS A 75 -2.08 9.85 1.70
N GLY A 76 -0.79 9.79 2.02
CA GLY A 76 0.01 10.92 2.45
C GLY A 76 -0.18 11.26 3.93
N PHE A 77 0.24 12.45 4.33
CA PHE A 77 0.33 12.90 5.73
C PHE A 77 -0.35 14.27 5.93
N ASN A 78 -0.29 14.83 7.15
CA ASN A 78 -0.84 16.14 7.56
C ASN A 78 -2.38 16.25 7.67
N PHE A 79 -3.06 15.14 7.93
CA PHE A 79 -4.50 15.14 8.19
C PHE A 79 -4.87 15.58 9.62
N THR A 80 -6.12 16.01 9.81
CA THR A 80 -6.77 16.07 11.12
C THR A 80 -7.58 14.79 11.34
N ARG A 81 -8.08 14.56 12.57
CA ARG A 81 -9.00 13.44 12.85
C ARG A 81 -10.24 13.44 11.95
N SER A 82 -10.76 14.62 11.58
CA SER A 82 -11.95 14.71 10.73
C SER A 82 -11.60 14.53 9.26
N SER A 83 -10.48 15.07 8.79
CA SER A 83 -10.13 15.02 7.36
C SER A 83 -9.56 13.68 6.90
N ILE A 84 -8.99 12.88 7.80
CA ILE A 84 -8.50 11.53 7.47
C ILE A 84 -9.64 10.51 7.31
N SER A 85 -10.83 10.79 7.86
CA SER A 85 -11.91 9.80 7.99
C SER A 85 -12.28 9.11 6.67
N GLY A 86 -12.31 9.85 5.54
CA GLY A 86 -12.59 9.27 4.22
C GLY A 86 -11.55 8.28 3.71
N TYR A 87 -10.33 8.26 4.26
CA TYR A 87 -9.23 7.39 3.83
C TYR A 87 -9.18 6.05 4.58
N LEU A 88 -9.89 5.94 5.70
CA LEU A 88 -9.76 4.79 6.60
C LEU A 88 -10.69 3.64 6.22
N GLU A 89 -10.28 2.44 6.62
CA GLU A 89 -11.07 1.20 6.59
C GLU A 89 -10.87 0.47 7.92
N THR A 90 -11.84 -0.35 8.29
CA THR A 90 -11.68 -1.29 9.39
C THR A 90 -10.90 -2.50 8.86
N ILE A 91 -9.71 -2.74 9.42
CA ILE A 91 -8.91 -3.93 9.12
C ILE A 91 -9.19 -4.96 10.21
N PRO A 92 -9.68 -6.17 9.88
CA PRO A 92 -9.98 -7.20 10.87
C PRO A 92 -8.71 -7.80 11.49
N ASP A 93 -8.86 -8.45 12.66
CA ASP A 93 -7.76 -9.13 13.33
C ASP A 93 -7.44 -10.45 12.61
N PRO A 94 -6.23 -10.61 12.03
CA PRO A 94 -5.86 -11.83 11.33
C PRO A 94 -5.75 -13.08 12.23
N GLN A 95 -5.77 -12.92 13.56
CA GLN A 95 -5.81 -14.03 14.51
C GLN A 95 -7.24 -14.56 14.74
N GLU A 96 -8.25 -13.73 14.48
CA GLU A 96 -9.67 -14.06 14.68
C GLU A 96 -10.32 -14.61 13.40
N GLU A 97 -9.81 -14.21 12.23
CA GLU A 97 -10.35 -14.63 10.94
C GLU A 97 -9.28 -14.87 9.87
N SER A 98 -9.53 -15.90 9.04
CA SER A 98 -8.73 -16.20 7.85
C SER A 98 -9.50 -15.74 6.62
N TRP A 99 -9.19 -14.53 6.15
CA TRP A 99 -9.88 -13.88 5.04
C TRP A 99 -8.92 -13.50 3.91
N ASN A 100 -9.33 -13.79 2.67
CA ASN A 100 -8.66 -13.32 1.47
C ASN A 100 -9.57 -12.31 0.74
N PRO A 101 -9.26 -11.00 0.78
CA PRO A 101 -10.10 -9.96 0.20
C PRO A 101 -10.22 -10.04 -1.33
N CYS A 102 -9.31 -10.73 -2.01
CA CYS A 102 -9.35 -10.90 -3.46
C CYS A 102 -10.36 -11.98 -3.89
N THR A 103 -10.51 -13.05 -3.12
CA THR A 103 -11.42 -14.17 -3.43
C THR A 103 -12.78 -14.04 -2.75
N ASP A 104 -12.87 -13.35 -1.62
CA ASP A 104 -14.12 -13.06 -0.92
C ASP A 104 -14.29 -11.55 -0.69
N THR A 105 -14.80 -10.87 -1.70
CA THR A 105 -14.93 -9.40 -1.71
C THR A 105 -16.07 -8.85 -0.84
N GLN A 106 -16.98 -9.70 -0.34
CA GLN A 106 -18.20 -9.23 0.32
C GLN A 106 -18.13 -9.23 1.85
N MET A 107 -17.21 -10.00 2.45
CA MET A 107 -17.14 -10.23 3.89
C MET A 107 -17.06 -8.94 4.75
N HIS A 108 -16.32 -7.92 4.29
CA HIS A 108 -16.22 -6.62 4.99
C HIS A 108 -16.72 -5.43 4.14
N CYS A 109 -17.48 -5.69 3.07
CA CYS A 109 -17.97 -4.61 2.21
C CYS A 109 -19.17 -3.92 2.88
N GLY A 110 -18.94 -2.76 3.51
CA GLY A 110 -19.99 -1.92 4.12
C GLY A 110 -19.83 -1.61 5.61
N SER A 111 -18.65 -1.85 6.20
CA SER A 111 -18.27 -1.32 7.52
C SER A 111 -17.90 0.16 7.46
#